data_AF-A0A1F2TJV3-F1
#
_entry.id   AF-A0A1F2TJV3-F1
#
_cell.length_a   1.000
_cell.length_b   1.000
_cell.length_c   1.000
_cell.angle_alpha   90.00
_cell.angle_beta   90.00
_cell.angle_gamma   90.00
#
_symmetry.space_group_name_H-M   'P 1'
#
loop_
_entity.id
_entity.type
_entity.pdbx_description
1 polymer ?
#
loop_
_entity_poly.entity_id
_entity_poly.type
_entity_poly.pdbx_seq_one_letter_code
_entity_poly.pdbx_strand_id
1 'polypeptide(L)' 'MALASVDVRERLARENRDYETRFGYIFIVCATGRSAAETLGLLESRLPNAPAEELAIAAEAQRRITHLRLTRLLAS' A
#
# COMPACT_ATOMS: atom_id res chain seq x y z
N MET A 1 -14.28 10.74 -1.17
CA MET A 1 -13.15 10.12 -1.89
C MET A 1 -13.06 10.76 -3.25
N ALA A 2 -12.02 11.56 -3.52
CA ALA A 2 -11.80 12.10 -4.85
C ALA A 2 -11.49 10.96 -5.83
N LEU A 3 -12.16 10.93 -6.98
CA LEU A 3 -11.82 10.04 -8.08
C LEU A 3 -10.35 10.31 -8.48
N ALA A 4 -9.52 9.26 -8.47
CA ALA A 4 -8.15 9.38 -8.93
C ALA A 4 -8.13 9.81 -10.40
N SER A 5 -7.25 10.75 -10.77
CA SER A 5 -7.02 11.08 -12.18
C SER A 5 -6.59 9.82 -12.93
N VAL A 6 -6.91 9.76 -14.24
CA VAL A 6 -6.58 8.61 -15.10
C VAL A 6 -5.09 8.29 -15.04
N ASP A 7 -4.23 9.32 -15.06
CA ASP A 7 -2.78 9.21 -14.90
C ASP A 7 -2.37 8.50 -13.59
N VAL A 8 -2.94 8.89 -12.45
CA VAL A 8 -2.62 8.28 -11.15
C VAL A 8 -3.00 6.80 -11.12
N ARG A 9 -4.12 6.41 -11.75
CA ARG A 9 -4.57 5.02 -11.81
C ARG A 9 -3.64 4.16 -12.68
N GLU A 10 -3.24 4.68 -13.83
CA GLU A 10 -2.33 3.98 -14.74
C GLU A 10 -0.95 3.78 -14.12
N ARG A 11 -0.43 4.82 -13.45
CA ARG A 11 0.81 4.74 -12.68
C ARG A 11 0.70 3.73 -11.56
N LEU A 12 -0.34 3.81 -10.72
CA LEU A 12 -0.58 2.81 -9.67
C LEU A 12 -0.59 1.38 -10.23
N ALA A 13 -1.26 1.15 -11.37
CA ALA A 13 -1.32 -0.17 -11.97
C ALA A 13 0.06 -0.65 -12.44
N ARG A 14 0.87 0.23 -13.03
CA ARG A 14 2.25 -0.09 -13.44
C ARG A 14 3.14 -0.38 -12.24
N GLU A 15 3.23 0.56 -11.30
CA GLU A 15 4.12 0.44 -10.14
C GLU A 15 3.74 -0.76 -9.25
N ASN A 16 2.45 -1.16 -9.20
CA ASN A 16 2.04 -2.38 -8.48
C ASN A 16 2.58 -3.66 -9.14
N ARG A 17 2.61 -3.71 -10.48
CA ARG A 17 3.21 -4.84 -11.21
C ARG A 17 4.71 -4.89 -11.00
N ASP A 18 5.36 -3.74 -11.01
CA ASP A 18 6.81 -3.63 -10.78
C ASP A 18 7.16 -4.05 -9.35
N TYR A 19 6.33 -3.65 -8.38
CA TYR A 19 6.44 -4.05 -6.98
C TYR A 19 6.30 -5.57 -6.82
N GLU A 20 5.26 -6.17 -7.40
CA GLU A 20 5.04 -7.62 -7.33
C GLU A 20 6.20 -8.39 -7.99
N THR A 21 6.67 -7.92 -9.14
CA THR A 21 7.83 -8.51 -9.84
C THR A 21 9.10 -8.44 -8.98
N ARG A 22 9.33 -7.32 -8.29
CA ARG A 22 10.54 -7.10 -7.48
C ARG A 22 10.53 -7.89 -6.17
N PHE A 23 9.41 -7.90 -5.47
CA PHE A 23 9.34 -8.43 -4.09
C PHE A 23 8.66 -9.81 -3.99
N GLY A 24 7.93 -10.25 -5.02
CA GLY A 24 7.23 -11.54 -5.03
C GLY A 24 5.91 -11.56 -4.26
N TYR A 25 5.40 -10.39 -3.87
CA TYR A 25 4.10 -10.21 -3.21
C TYR A 25 3.50 -8.85 -3.54
N ILE A 26 2.18 -8.72 -3.35
CA ILE A 26 1.45 -7.48 -3.64
C ILE A 26 1.85 -6.35 -2.68
N PHE A 27 1.71 -5.10 -3.13
CA PHE A 27 1.90 -3.94 -2.29
C PHE A 27 0.83 -3.85 -1.19
N ILE A 28 1.28 -3.83 0.07
CA ILE A 28 0.39 -3.70 1.24
C ILE A 28 0.62 -2.34 1.91
N VAL A 29 -0.46 -1.59 2.08
CA VAL A 29 -0.48 -0.30 2.79
C VAL A 29 -1.80 -0.12 3.53
N CYS A 30 -1.78 0.45 4.73
CA CYS A 30 -3.00 0.91 5.39
C CYS A 30 -3.48 2.21 4.72
N ALA A 31 -4.37 2.07 3.73
CA ALA A 31 -4.89 3.17 2.92
C ALA A 31 -5.98 4.01 3.61
N THR A 32 -6.35 3.70 4.87
CA THR A 32 -7.41 4.43 5.57
C THR A 32 -7.05 5.91 5.66
N GLY A 33 -7.90 6.78 5.09
CA GLY A 33 -7.70 8.22 5.07
C GLY A 33 -6.72 8.74 4.02
N ARG A 34 -6.17 7.89 3.15
CA ARG A 34 -5.22 8.28 2.09
C ARG A 34 -5.91 8.40 0.73
N SER A 35 -5.48 9.38 -0.05
CA SER A 35 -5.82 9.52 -1.47
C SER A 35 -5.03 8.55 -2.35
N ALA A 36 -5.46 8.40 -3.60
CA ALA A 36 -4.75 7.59 -4.57
C ALA A 36 -3.35 8.17 -4.90
N ALA A 37 -3.22 9.51 -4.95
CA ALA A 37 -1.94 10.17 -5.19
C ALA A 37 -0.95 9.96 -4.04
N GLU A 38 -1.42 10.03 -2.79
CA GLU A 38 -0.58 9.71 -1.63
C GLU A 38 -0.19 8.22 -1.60
N THR A 39 -1.11 7.34 -2.00
CA THR A 39 -0.83 5.90 -2.11
C THR A 39 0.22 5.62 -3.18
N LEU A 40 0.14 6.31 -4.32
CA LEU A 40 1.14 6.21 -5.39
C LEU A 40 2.50 6.70 -4.91
N GLY A 41 2.58 7.85 -4.23
CA GLY A 41 3.84 8.35 -3.69
C GLY A 41 4.49 7.38 -2.70
N LEU A 42 3.69 6.71 -1.86
CA LEU A 42 4.20 5.66 -0.95
C LEU A 42 4.73 4.43 -1.69
N LEU A 43 4.04 4.02 -2.75
CA LEU A 43 4.47 2.90 -3.59
C LEU A 43 5.80 3.22 -4.27
N GLU A 44 5.89 4.39 -4.89
CA GLU A 44 7.11 4.86 -5.57
C GLU A 44 8.29 5.03 -4.61
N SER A 45 8.05 5.50 -3.38
CA SER A 45 9.12 5.63 -2.37
C SER A 45 9.60 4.29 -1.81
N ARG A 46 8.77 3.23 -1.87
CA ARG A 46 9.07 1.90 -1.31
C ARG A 46 9.68 0.94 -2.34
N LEU A 47 9.40 1.15 -3.63
CA LEU A 47 10.03 0.40 -4.71
C LEU A 47 11.56 0.29 -4.61
N PRO A 48 12.34 1.32 -4.27
CA PRO A 48 13.80 1.20 -4.17
C PRO A 48 14.31 0.44 -2.94
N ASN A 49 13.46 0.12 -1.96
CA ASN A 49 13.88 -0.51 -0.71
C ASN A 49 14.54 -1.88 -0.90
N ALA A 50 15.39 -2.25 0.05
CA ALA A 50 15.91 -3.61 0.12
C ALA A 50 14.77 -4.59 0.47
N PRO A 51 14.73 -5.82 -0.08
CA PRO A 51 13.63 -6.76 0.16
C PRO A 51 13.35 -7.05 1.65
N ALA A 52 14.38 -7.11 2.49
CA ALA A 52 14.23 -7.36 3.93
C ALA A 52 13.59 -6.18 4.66
N GLU A 53 13.97 -4.95 4.30
CA GLU A 53 13.34 -3.74 4.82
C GLU A 53 11.88 -3.65 4.38
N GLU A 54 11.62 -3.90 3.10
CA GLU A 54 10.29 -3.81 2.55
C GLU A 54 9.32 -4.85 3.15
N LEU A 55 9.83 -6.06 3.42
CA LEU A 55 9.06 -7.09 4.10
C LEU A 55 8.64 -6.65 5.51
N ALA A 56 9.54 -5.99 6.25
CA ALA A 56 9.22 -5.45 7.57
C ALA A 56 8.15 -4.35 7.49
N ILE A 57 8.26 -3.45 6.51
CA ILE A 57 7.28 -2.38 6.27
C ILE A 57 5.91 -2.97 5.90
N ALA A 58 5.86 -3.96 5.00
CA ALA A 58 4.64 -4.63 4.59
C ALA A 58 3.97 -5.38 5.75
N ALA A 59 4.75 -6.05 6.59
CA ALA A 59 4.26 -6.73 7.80
C ALA A 59 3.64 -5.73 8.79
N GLU A 60 4.27 -4.58 9.00
CA GLU A 60 3.75 -3.52 9.86
C GLU A 60 2.46 -2.92 9.29
N ALA A 61 2.37 -2.72 7.97
CA ALA A 61 1.15 -2.28 7.31
C ALA A 61 0.01 -3.29 7.52
N GLN A 62 0.28 -4.58 7.34
CA GLN A 62 -0.69 -5.66 7.59
C GLN A 62 -1.15 -5.67 9.05
N ARG A 63 -0.23 -5.53 10.01
CA ARG A 63 -0.55 -5.46 11.45
C ARG A 63 -1.52 -4.31 11.75
N ARG A 64 -1.31 -3.13 11.16
CA ARG A 64 -2.21 -1.97 11.32
C ARG A 64 -3.60 -2.23 10.73
N ILE A 65 -3.67 -2.85 9.54
CA ILE A 65 -4.93 -3.22 8.90
C ILE A 65 -5.70 -4.20 9.79
N THR A 66 -5.03 -5.24 10.29
CA THR A 66 -5.62 -6.23 11.19
C THR A 66 -6.14 -5.56 12.47
N HIS A 67 -5.32 -4.74 13.13
CA HIS A 67 -5.72 -4.03 14.34
C HIS A 67 -6.96 -3.16 14.11
N LEU A 68 -6.98 -2.36 13.04
CA LEU A 68 -8.13 -1.51 12.70
C LEU A 68 -9.42 -2.33 12.49
N ARG A 69 -9.31 -3.48 11.83
CA ARG A 69 -10.45 -4.38 11.59
C ARG A 69 -10.94 -5.00 12.90
N LEU A 70 -10.04 -5.45 13.77
CA LEU A 70 -10.39 -6.00 15.08
C LEU A 70 -11.06 -4.94 15.98
N THR A 71 -10.54 -3.71 16.02
CA THR A 71 -11.15 -2.61 16.79
C THR A 71 -12.58 -2.33 16.30
N ARG A 72 -12.81 -2.31 14.98
CA ARG A 72 -14.16 -2.13 14.41
C ARG A 72 -15.10 -3.28 14.75
N LEU A 73 -14.58 -4.52 14.78
CA LEU A 73 -15.36 -5.71 15.14
C LEU A 73 -15.77 -5.73 16.62
N LEU A 74 -14.93 -5.18 17.52
CA LEU A 74 -15.23 -5.12 18.95
C LEU A 74 -16.08 -3.91 19.34
N ALA A 75 -16.13 -2.89 18.49
CA ALA A 75 -16.92 -1.68 18.69
C ALA A 75 -18.34 -1.77 18.10
N SER A 76 -18.69 -2.90 17.47
CA SER A 76 -20.05 -3.22 17.00
C SER A 76 -20.83 -3.96 18.07
#